data_AF-A0A957WE95-F1
#
_entry.id   AF-A0A957WE95-F1
#
_cell.length_a   1.000
_cell.length_b   1.000
_cell.length_c   1.000
_cell.angle_alpha   90.00
_cell.angle_beta   90.00
_cell.angle_gamma   90.00
#
_symmetry.space_group_name_H-M   'P 1'
#
loop_
_entity.id
_entity.type
_entity.pdbx_description
1 polymer ?
#
loop_
_entity_poly.entity_id
_entity_poly.type
_entity_poly.pdbx_seq_one_letter_code
_entity_poly.pdbx_strand_id
1 'polypeptide(L)'
;MTQVEMQEITLPAQAKIKVELSVSAEINFTAQAAQRRVNKLLLDRVGLFYSEKPSLVVGERVLWRVPVIFSTPPLGPLGQVGTLDVDAQTGEILYTPELLESFKEHAHALAEHPPHPTS
;
A
#
# COMPACT_ATOMS: atom_id res chain seq x y z
N MET A 1 25.74 14.13 5.84
CA MET A 1 24.44 14.18 5.15
C MET A 1 23.55 15.14 5.92
N THR A 2 23.02 16.16 5.27
CA THR A 2 22.18 17.17 5.92
C THR A 2 20.74 16.68 5.91
N GLN A 3 20.20 16.34 7.09
CA GLN A 3 18.80 15.98 7.27
C GLN A 3 17.98 17.28 7.19
N VAL A 4 17.01 17.32 6.27
CA VAL A 4 16.02 18.41 6.20
C VAL A 4 14.79 17.92 6.94
N GLU A 5 14.61 18.33 8.19
CA GLU A 5 13.37 18.10 8.92
C GLU A 5 12.35 19.15 8.49
N MET A 6 11.21 18.69 7.99
CA MET A 6 10.09 19.56 7.65
C MET A 6 9.35 19.87 8.94
N GLN A 7 9.61 21.03 9.54
CA GLN A 7 8.92 21.48 10.76
C GLN A 7 7.42 21.61 10.49
N GLU A 8 6.59 21.33 11.51
CA GLU A 8 5.14 21.56 11.45
C GLU A 8 4.86 23.02 11.05
N ILE A 9 4.27 23.20 9.87
CA ILE A 9 3.86 24.52 9.38
C ILE A 9 2.46 24.77 9.94
N THR A 10 2.36 25.61 10.98
CA THR A 10 1.06 26.07 11.46
C THR A 10 0.49 27.08 10.46
N LEU A 11 -0.52 26.66 9.71
CA LEU A 11 -1.20 27.50 8.73
C LEU A 11 -2.24 28.41 9.41
N PRO A 12 -2.37 29.68 9.01
CA PRO A 12 -3.45 30.55 9.50
C PRO A 12 -4.83 30.03 9.09
N ALA A 13 -5.87 30.42 9.84
CA ALA A 13 -7.26 29.95 9.63
C ALA A 13 -7.80 30.18 8.21
N GLN A 14 -7.31 31.20 7.50
CA GLN A 14 -7.54 31.39 6.06
C GLN A 14 -6.26 31.90 5.40
N ALA A 15 -5.68 31.10 4.51
CA ALA A 15 -4.51 31.48 3.72
C ALA A 15 -4.56 30.82 2.34
N LYS A 16 -4.05 31.53 1.32
CA LYS A 16 -3.70 30.91 0.04
C LYS A 16 -2.28 30.37 0.15
N ILE A 17 -2.12 29.07 -0.04
CA ILE A 17 -0.84 28.39 0.11
C ILE A 17 -0.46 27.82 -1.25
N LYS A 18 0.81 28.02 -1.63
CA LYS A 18 1.42 27.35 -2.77
C LYS A 18 2.56 26.48 -2.24
N VAL A 19 2.45 25.18 -2.43
CA VAL A 19 3.49 24.20 -2.04
C VAL A 19 4.14 23.69 -3.32
N GLU A 20 5.44 23.93 -3.45
CA GLU A 20 6.27 23.32 -4.49
C GLU A 20 7.24 22.36 -3.81
N LEU A 21 7.10 21.07 -4.12
CA LEU A 21 7.92 20.01 -3.55
C LEU A 21 8.75 19.36 -4.66
N SER A 22 10.07 19.43 -4.53
CA SER A 22 11.02 18.74 -5.38
C SER A 22 11.72 17.66 -4.57
N VAL A 23 11.36 16.39 -4.81
CA VAL A 23 12.01 15.24 -4.16
C VAL A 23 12.94 14.57 -5.15
N SER A 24 14.22 14.46 -4.76
CA SER A 24 15.21 13.65 -5.47
C SER A 24 15.52 12.44 -4.61
N ALA A 25 15.14 11.25 -5.08
CA ALA A 25 15.39 9.99 -4.41
C ALA A 25 15.76 8.93 -5.44
N GLU A 26 16.64 8.02 -5.07
CA GLU A 26 16.95 6.86 -5.89
C GLU A 26 15.83 5.82 -5.76
N ILE A 27 15.29 5.38 -6.90
CA ILE A 27 14.34 4.27 -6.96
C ILE A 27 15.10 3.07 -7.51
N ASN A 28 15.54 2.20 -6.60
CA ASN A 28 16.29 0.99 -6.94
C ASN A 28 15.38 -0.23 -7.10
N PHE A 29 14.20 -0.18 -6.50
CA PHE A 29 13.17 -1.19 -6.60
C PHE A 29 12.01 -0.67 -7.45
N THR A 30 11.65 -1.39 -8.52
CA THR A 30 10.58 -0.96 -9.42
C THR A 30 9.20 -1.33 -8.87
N ALA A 31 8.14 -0.65 -9.36
CA ALA A 31 6.76 -1.01 -9.02
C ALA A 31 6.47 -2.49 -9.31
N GLN A 32 6.91 -3.01 -10.46
CA GLN A 32 6.70 -4.42 -10.81
C GLN A 32 7.43 -5.36 -9.84
N ALA A 33 8.65 -5.00 -9.40
CA ALA A 33 9.38 -5.77 -8.42
C ALA A 33 8.67 -5.75 -7.05
N ALA A 34 8.14 -4.60 -6.62
CA ALA A 34 7.32 -4.45 -5.42
C ALA A 34 6.08 -5.36 -5.45
N GLN A 35 5.31 -5.29 -6.53
CA GLN A 35 4.12 -6.13 -6.70
C GLN A 35 4.46 -7.63 -6.67
N ARG A 36 5.52 -8.06 -7.37
CA ARG A 36 5.98 -9.46 -7.34
C ARG A 36 6.40 -9.92 -5.94
N ARG A 37 7.07 -9.04 -5.19
CA ARG A 37 7.51 -9.31 -3.81
C ARG A 37 6.30 -9.50 -2.90
N VAL A 38 5.31 -8.61 -3.01
CA VAL A 38 4.07 -8.69 -2.24
C VAL A 38 3.26 -9.94 -2.60
N ASN A 39 3.09 -10.24 -3.90
CA ASN A 39 2.42 -11.48 -4.33
C ASN A 39 3.07 -12.73 -3.73
N LYS A 40 4.40 -12.77 -3.66
CA LYS A 40 5.11 -13.89 -3.03
C LYS A 40 4.80 -14.00 -1.54
N LEU A 41 4.85 -12.88 -0.81
CA LEU A 41 4.50 -12.85 0.62
C LEU A 41 3.06 -13.33 0.86
N LEU A 42 2.12 -12.84 0.06
CA LEU A 42 0.71 -13.23 0.17
C LEU A 42 0.54 -14.72 -0.09
N LEU A 43 1.13 -15.26 -1.17
CA LEU A 43 1.07 -16.69 -1.46
C LEU A 43 1.62 -17.56 -0.32
N ASP A 44 2.72 -17.13 0.33
CA ASP A 44 3.38 -17.88 1.40
C ASP A 44 2.64 -17.82 2.75
N ARG A 45 1.78 -16.82 2.97
CA ARG A 45 1.18 -16.53 4.30
C ARG A 45 -0.34 -16.61 4.33
N VAL A 46 -0.98 -16.23 3.23
CA VAL A 46 -2.41 -16.00 3.14
C VAL A 46 -2.87 -16.35 1.72
N GLY A 47 -3.24 -17.61 1.50
CA GLY A 47 -3.86 -18.02 0.23
C GLY A 47 -5.12 -17.20 -0.05
N LEU A 48 -5.47 -16.98 -1.32
CA LEU A 48 -6.63 -16.21 -1.82
C LEU A 48 -6.48 -14.68 -1.89
N PHE A 49 -5.30 -14.14 -1.60
CA PHE A 49 -4.98 -12.74 -1.85
C PHE A 49 -4.06 -12.57 -3.05
N TYR A 50 -4.25 -11.48 -3.79
CA TYR A 50 -3.31 -11.03 -4.82
C TYR A 50 -3.10 -9.52 -4.71
N SER A 51 -2.03 -9.01 -5.32
CA SER A 51 -1.73 -7.59 -5.31
C SER A 51 -2.04 -6.90 -6.63
N GLU A 52 -2.48 -5.65 -6.53
CA GLU A 52 -2.73 -4.77 -7.68
C GLU A 52 -1.58 -3.80 -7.96
N LYS A 53 -1.78 -2.95 -8.97
CA LYS A 53 -0.76 -2.00 -9.45
C LYS A 53 -0.31 -1.08 -8.31
N PRO A 54 0.99 -1.01 -8.00
CA PRO A 54 1.49 -0.12 -6.97
C PRO A 54 1.37 1.35 -7.34
N SER A 55 1.23 2.19 -6.32
CA SER A 55 1.36 3.64 -6.41
C SER A 55 2.60 4.12 -5.64
N LEU A 56 3.26 5.17 -6.13
CA LEU A 56 4.41 5.75 -5.44
C LEU A 56 3.92 6.71 -4.36
N VAL A 57 4.37 6.51 -3.13
CA VAL A 57 4.12 7.40 -1.99
C VAL A 57 5.44 8.04 -1.61
N VAL A 58 5.43 9.37 -1.54
CA VAL A 58 6.62 10.18 -1.22
C VAL A 58 6.36 10.91 0.10
N GLY A 59 7.07 10.51 1.15
CA GLY A 59 7.08 11.16 2.47
C GLY A 59 8.49 11.18 3.03
N GLU A 60 8.66 10.83 4.31
CA GLU A 60 10.00 10.61 4.91
C GLU A 60 10.77 9.49 4.20
N ARG A 61 10.04 8.51 3.64
CA ARG A 61 10.56 7.47 2.77
C ARG A 61 9.82 7.48 1.44
N VAL A 62 10.49 6.97 0.41
CA VAL A 62 9.86 6.70 -0.89
C VAL A 62 9.41 5.25 -0.90
N LEU A 63 8.09 5.03 -1.00
CA LEU A 63 7.46 3.74 -0.83
C LEU A 63 6.62 3.39 -2.06
N TRP A 64 6.63 2.12 -2.46
CA TRP A 64 5.60 1.54 -3.31
C TRP A 64 4.46 1.03 -2.43
N ARG A 65 3.32 1.71 -2.49
CA ARG A 65 2.08 1.24 -1.88
C ARG A 65 1.39 0.26 -2.79
N VAL A 66 1.30 -0.99 -2.34
CA VAL A 66 0.75 -2.10 -3.12
C VAL A 66 -0.61 -2.49 -2.53
N PRO A 67 -1.73 -2.32 -3.27
CA PRO A 67 -3.04 -2.77 -2.81
C PRO A 67 -3.11 -4.30 -2.74
N VAL A 68 -3.77 -4.81 -1.71
CA VAL A 68 -4.01 -6.25 -1.50
C VAL A 68 -5.50 -6.52 -1.69
N ILE A 69 -5.82 -7.38 -2.65
CA ILE A 69 -7.18 -7.75 -3.04
C ILE A 69 -7.46 -9.16 -2.56
N PHE A 70 -8.63 -9.35 -1.97
CA PHE A 70 -9.18 -10.65 -1.66
C PHE A 70 -10.01 -11.17 -2.83
N SER A 71 -9.79 -12.43 -3.19
CA SER A 71 -10.56 -13.11 -4.23
C SER A 71 -10.88 -14.53 -3.84
N THR A 72 -12.07 -15.00 -4.20
CA THR A 72 -12.42 -16.42 -4.00
C THR A 72 -12.68 -17.07 -5.37
N PRO A 73 -12.36 -18.36 -5.57
CA PRO A 73 -12.66 -19.04 -6.83
C PRO A 73 -14.11 -18.91 -7.32
N PRO A 74 -15.15 -19.01 -6.46
CA PRO A 74 -16.53 -18.91 -6.92
C PRO A 74 -17.01 -17.48 -7.24
N LEU A 75 -16.42 -16.44 -6.62
CA LEU A 75 -16.93 -15.07 -6.75
C LEU A 75 -15.96 -14.11 -7.47
N GLY A 76 -14.74 -14.55 -7.76
CA GLY A 76 -13.69 -13.68 -8.28
C GLY A 76 -13.21 -12.67 -7.23
N PRO A 77 -12.68 -11.51 -7.65
CA PRO A 77 -12.21 -10.47 -6.72
C PRO A 77 -13.39 -9.86 -5.95
N LEU A 78 -13.32 -9.94 -4.62
CA LEU A 78 -14.32 -9.39 -3.72
C LEU A 78 -13.99 -7.98 -3.24
N GLY A 79 -12.72 -7.57 -3.30
CA GLY A 79 -12.32 -6.20 -3.00
C GLY A 79 -10.99 -6.08 -2.28
N GLN A 80 -10.58 -4.83 -2.07
CA GLN A 80 -9.34 -4.52 -1.37
C GLN A 80 -9.50 -4.74 0.14
N VAL A 81 -8.57 -5.49 0.74
CA VAL A 81 -8.50 -5.73 2.19
C VAL A 81 -7.46 -4.89 2.90
N GLY A 82 -6.56 -4.27 2.14
CA GLY A 82 -5.57 -3.36 2.69
C GLY A 82 -4.47 -3.02 1.69
N THR A 83 -3.35 -2.55 2.21
CA THR A 83 -2.17 -2.17 1.43
C THR A 83 -0.91 -2.60 2.14
N LEU A 84 0.10 -3.00 1.37
CA LEU A 84 1.46 -3.23 1.86
C LEU A 84 2.39 -2.20 1.24
N ASP A 85 3.17 -1.54 2.10
CA ASP A 85 4.18 -0.58 1.64
C ASP A 85 5.51 -1.30 1.47
N VAL A 86 6.17 -1.07 0.34
CA VAL A 86 7.49 -1.61 0.01
C VAL A 86 8.46 -0.45 -0.13
N ASP A 87 9.57 -0.50 0.59
CA ASP A 87 10.61 0.52 0.47
C ASP A 87 11.19 0.55 -0.96
N ALA A 88 11.13 1.70 -1.62
CA ALA A 88 11.50 1.83 -3.03
C ALA A 88 13.03 1.79 -3.26
N GLN A 89 13.83 1.90 -2.19
CA GLN A 89 15.29 1.78 -2.26
C GLN A 89 15.75 0.35 -1.98
N THR A 90 15.15 -0.32 -0.99
CA THR A 90 15.64 -1.62 -0.49
C THR A 90 14.79 -2.80 -0.94
N GLY A 91 13.52 -2.58 -1.29
CA GLY A 91 12.55 -3.65 -1.56
C GLY A 91 12.05 -4.37 -0.28
N GLU A 92 12.33 -3.82 0.90
CA GLU A 92 11.78 -4.29 2.17
C GLU A 92 10.26 -4.09 2.19
N ILE A 93 9.50 -5.14 2.52
CA ILE A 93 8.06 -5.02 2.76
C ILE A 93 7.87 -4.59 4.22
N LEU A 94 7.24 -3.44 4.42
CA LEU A 94 6.93 -2.89 5.74
C LEU A 94 5.58 -3.45 6.19
N TYR A 95 5.61 -4.49 7.02
CA TYR A 95 4.40 -5.09 7.59
C TYR A 95 4.64 -5.59 9.01
N THR A 96 3.56 -5.73 9.76
CA THR A 96 3.54 -6.42 11.05
C THR A 96 2.61 -7.64 10.97
N PRO A 97 2.74 -8.62 11.88
CA PRO A 97 1.80 -9.73 11.95
C PRO A 97 0.34 -9.27 12.14
N GLU A 98 0.11 -8.21 12.92
CA GLU A 98 -1.21 -7.64 13.20
C GLU A 98 -1.84 -7.05 11.92
N LEU A 99 -1.03 -6.42 11.07
CA LEU A 99 -1.49 -5.93 9.76
C LEU A 99 -2.00 -7.09 8.89
N LEU A 100 -1.26 -8.20 8.84
CA LEU A 100 -1.70 -9.36 8.06
C LEU A 100 -2.95 -10.02 8.65
N GLU A 101 -3.12 -10.00 9.97
CA GLU A 101 -4.35 -10.48 10.60
C GLU A 101 -5.54 -9.60 10.25
N SER A 102 -5.37 -8.27 10.23
CA SER A 102 -6.41 -7.33 9.79
C SER A 102 -6.90 -7.60 8.36
N PHE A 103 -6.00 -8.05 7.46
CA PHE A 103 -6.41 -8.43 6.11
C PHE A 103 -7.35 -9.63 6.09
N LYS A 104 -7.14 -10.60 7.00
CA LYS A 104 -8.03 -11.76 7.13
C LYS A 104 -9.37 -11.36 7.71
N GLU A 105 -9.39 -10.47 8.71
CA GLU A 105 -10.63 -9.92 9.28
C GLU A 105 -11.45 -9.18 8.21
N HIS A 106 -10.80 -8.32 7.42
CA HIS A 106 -11.46 -7.65 6.30
C HIS A 106 -11.92 -8.62 5.22
N ALA A 107 -11.15 -9.66 4.92
CA ALA A 107 -11.57 -10.71 3.99
C ALA A 107 -12.81 -11.47 4.48
N HIS A 108 -12.89 -11.75 5.78
CA HIS A 108 -14.06 -12.37 6.40
C HIS A 108 -15.29 -11.48 6.24
N ALA A 109 -15.16 -10.19 6.54
CA ALA A 109 -16.25 -9.23 6.37
C ALA A 109 -16.72 -9.14 4.91
N LEU A 110 -15.79 -9.14 3.94
CA LEU A 110 -16.10 -9.18 2.51
C LEU A 110 -16.73 -10.49 2.05
N ALA A 111 -16.39 -11.62 2.68
CA ALA A 111 -17.01 -12.91 2.36
C ALA A 111 -18.44 -13.03 2.90
N GLU A 112 -18.72 -12.44 4.07
CA GLU A 112 -20.06 -12.40 4.66
C GLU A 112 -20.98 -11.41 3.95
N HIS A 113 -20.41 -10.29 3.47
CA HIS A 113 -21.14 -9.23 2.79
C HIS A 113 -20.47 -8.91 1.44
N PRO A 114 -20.50 -9.85 0.47
CA PRO A 114 -19.86 -9.63 -0.82
C PRO A 114 -20.49 -8.40 -1.47
N PRO A 115 -19.68 -7.45 -1.99
CA PRO A 115 -20.23 -6.30 -2.66
C PRO A 115 -21.08 -6.78 -3.84
N HIS A 116 -22.29 -6.21 -3.98
CA HIS A 116 -23.13 -6.51 -5.12
C HIS A 116 -22.36 -6.18 -6.41
N PRO A 117 -22.31 -7.07 -7.41
CA PRO A 117 -21.70 -6.75 -8.69
C PRO A 117 -22.48 -5.59 -9.30
N THR A 118 -21.87 -4.41 -9.37
CA THR A 118 -22.37 -3.31 -10.18
C THR A 118 -22.48 -3.80 -11.62
N SER A 119 -23.72 -3.95 -12.09
CA SER A 119 -24.08 -4.24 -13.48
C SER A 119 -23.70 -3.10 -14.41
#